data_AF-A8V1G4-F1
#
_entry.id   AF-A8V1G4-F1
#
_cell.length_a   1.000
_cell.length_b   1.000
_cell.length_c   1.000
_cell.angle_alpha   90.00
_cell.angle_beta   90.00
_cell.angle_gamma   90.00
#
_symmetry.space_group_name_H-M   'P 1'
#
loop_
_entity.id
_entity.type
_entity.pdbx_description
1 polymer ?
#
loop_
_entity_poly.entity_id
_entity_poly.type
_entity_poly.pdbx_seq_one_letter_code
_entity_poly.pdbx_strand_id
1 'polypeptide(L)'
;MSDTAVDLQKIIMNIGKEAGTLVSSGLKKSKIDISENNVRISVPELIYDTIIEKKNTIEKHFQKPVEIVKIDTPQKTTKKKKERDPAVDKVLQLFEGKIINYKEE
;
A
#
# COMPACT_ATOMS: atom_id res chain seq x y z
N MET A 1 -10.19 -25.15 -11.54
CA MET A 1 -11.05 -24.11 -12.14
C MET A 1 -10.70 -22.80 -11.46
N SER A 2 -9.98 -21.94 -12.16
CA SER A 2 -9.34 -20.72 -11.63
C SER A 2 -9.46 -19.59 -12.64
N ASP A 3 -10.58 -19.54 -13.36
CA ASP A 3 -10.77 -18.62 -14.49
C ASP A 3 -11.07 -17.19 -14.02
N THR A 4 -11.70 -17.05 -12.85
CA THR A 4 -12.04 -15.74 -12.27
C THR A 4 -10.83 -14.88 -11.92
N ALA A 5 -9.72 -15.48 -11.47
CA ALA A 5 -8.52 -14.74 -11.08
C ALA A 5 -7.77 -14.14 -12.28
N VAL A 6 -7.75 -14.87 -13.40
CA VAL A 6 -7.08 -14.42 -14.64
C VAL A 6 -7.85 -13.27 -15.27
N ASP A 7 -9.19 -13.34 -15.26
CA ASP A 7 -10.02 -12.28 -15.81
C ASP A 7 -9.96 -10.99 -15.00
N LEU A 8 -9.90 -11.09 -13.67
CA LEU A 8 -9.78 -9.93 -12.79
C LEU A 8 -8.45 -9.18 -13.01
N GLN A 9 -7.35 -9.89 -13.23
CA GLN A 9 -6.07 -9.27 -13.57
C GLN A 9 -6.11 -8.56 -14.94
N LYS A 10 -6.75 -9.15 -15.95
CA LYS A 10 -6.93 -8.52 -17.26
C LYS A 10 -7.77 -7.25 -17.15
N ILE A 11 -8.86 -7.30 -16.38
CA ILE A 11 -9.71 -6.14 -16.10
C ILE A 11 -8.90 -5.02 -15.44
N ILE A 12 -8.15 -5.32 -14.37
CA ILE A 12 -7.30 -4.32 -13.70
C ILE A 12 -6.24 -3.75 -14.65
N MET A 13 -5.68 -4.57 -15.54
CA MET A 13 -4.69 -4.12 -16.51
C MET A 13 -5.31 -3.17 -17.55
N ASN A 14 -6.52 -3.47 -18.05
CA ASN A 14 -7.24 -2.61 -19.00
C ASN A 14 -7.65 -1.29 -18.35
N ILE A 15 -8.17 -1.35 -17.11
CA ILE A 15 -8.43 -0.15 -16.30
C ILE A 15 -7.14 0.66 -16.13
N GLY A 16 -6.00 0.01 -15.90
CA GLY A 16 -4.70 0.68 -15.79
C GLY A 16 -4.27 1.44 -17.03
N LYS A 17 -4.59 0.93 -18.22
CA LYS A 17 -4.29 1.59 -19.49
C LYS A 17 -5.14 2.85 -19.70
N GLU A 18 -6.37 2.86 -19.21
CA GLU A 18 -7.31 3.98 -19.39
C GLU A 18 -7.27 5.00 -18.25
N ALA A 19 -7.22 4.53 -17.00
CA ALA A 19 -7.28 5.35 -15.79
C ALA A 19 -5.89 5.68 -15.20
N GLY A 20 -4.85 4.99 -15.65
CA GLY A 20 -3.46 5.23 -15.25
C GLY A 20 -2.85 4.15 -14.34
N THR A 21 -1.53 4.17 -14.24
CA THR A 21 -0.73 3.20 -13.47
C THR A 21 -0.99 3.26 -11.97
N LEU A 22 -1.35 4.43 -11.44
CA LEU A 22 -1.73 4.62 -10.03
C LEU A 22 -3.00 3.85 -9.69
N VAL A 23 -4.03 3.93 -10.54
CA VAL A 23 -5.32 3.25 -10.33
C VAL A 23 -5.14 1.74 -10.40
N SER A 24 -4.43 1.21 -11.40
CA SER A 24 -4.17 -0.24 -11.47
C SER A 24 -3.33 -0.75 -10.29
N SER A 25 -2.32 0.00 -9.87
CA SER A 25 -1.53 -0.35 -8.68
C SER A 25 -2.36 -0.31 -7.40
N GLY A 26 -3.27 0.65 -7.33
CA GLY A 26 -4.24 0.78 -6.26
C GLY A 26 -5.19 -0.42 -6.19
N LEU A 27 -5.82 -0.76 -7.31
CA LEU A 27 -6.73 -1.89 -7.43
C LEU A 27 -6.04 -3.23 -7.13
N LYS A 28 -4.77 -3.42 -7.55
CA LYS A 28 -3.98 -4.61 -7.20
C LYS A 28 -3.75 -4.78 -5.71
N LYS A 29 -3.64 -3.67 -4.97
CA LYS A 29 -3.46 -3.66 -3.51
C LYS A 29 -4.78 -3.65 -2.75
N SER A 30 -5.89 -3.49 -3.47
CA SER A 30 -7.24 -3.41 -2.93
C SER A 30 -7.87 -4.78 -2.86
N LYS A 31 -8.79 -4.96 -1.92
CA LYS A 31 -9.59 -6.19 -1.84
C LYS A 31 -10.84 -6.02 -2.72
N ILE A 32 -10.99 -6.87 -3.73
CA ILE A 32 -12.11 -6.84 -4.68
C ILE A 32 -12.97 -8.06 -4.42
N ASP A 33 -14.19 -7.83 -3.92
CA ASP A 33 -15.19 -8.85 -3.70
C ASP A 33 -16.29 -8.70 -4.76
N ILE A 34 -16.37 -9.66 -5.69
CA ILE A 34 -17.37 -9.69 -6.77
C ILE A 34 -18.56 -10.53 -6.28
N SER A 35 -19.70 -9.88 -6.04
CA SER A 35 -20.95 -10.55 -5.74
C SER A 35 -21.85 -10.64 -6.98
N GLU A 36 -22.99 -11.31 -6.87
CA GLU A 36 -23.95 -11.45 -7.97
C GLU A 36 -24.47 -10.07 -8.43
N ASN A 37 -24.77 -9.17 -7.49
CA ASN A 37 -25.41 -7.89 -7.77
C ASN A 37 -24.47 -6.68 -7.79
N ASN A 38 -23.32 -6.74 -7.10
CA ASN A 38 -22.40 -5.61 -6.97
C ASN A 38 -20.93 -6.05 -6.89
N VAL A 39 -20.03 -5.11 -7.19
CA VAL A 39 -18.58 -5.28 -7.01
C VAL A 39 -18.13 -4.34 -5.90
N ARG A 40 -17.62 -4.90 -4.80
CA ARG A 40 -17.09 -4.10 -3.69
C ARG A 40 -15.57 -4.04 -3.78
N ILE A 41 -15.04 -2.82 -3.86
CA ILE A 41 -13.60 -2.56 -3.94
C ILE A 41 -13.17 -1.81 -2.68
N SER A 42 -12.43 -2.49 -1.82
CA SER A 42 -11.87 -1.93 -0.60
C SER A 42 -10.49 -1.34 -0.86
N VAL A 43 -10.39 -0.02 -0.87
CA VAL A 43 -9.18 0.71 -1.26
C VAL A 43 -8.59 1.49 -0.07
N PRO A 44 -7.25 1.58 0.06
CA PRO A 44 -6.61 2.45 1.03
C PRO A 44 -7.02 3.92 0.86
N GLU A 45 -7.13 4.65 1.97
CA GLU A 45 -7.53 6.06 1.97
C GLU A 45 -6.67 6.93 1.04
N LEU A 46 -5.35 6.72 1.04
CA LEU A 46 -4.39 7.47 0.21
C LEU A 46 -4.68 7.45 -1.29
N ILE A 47 -5.35 6.42 -1.77
CA ILE A 47 -5.66 6.25 -3.19
C ILE A 47 -7.16 6.35 -3.49
N TYR A 48 -7.98 6.50 -2.44
CA TYR A 48 -9.43 6.48 -2.57
C TYR A 48 -9.93 7.58 -3.50
N ASP A 49 -9.46 8.81 -3.31
CA ASP A 49 -9.91 9.96 -4.10
C ASP A 49 -9.60 9.74 -5.59
N THR A 50 -8.39 9.26 -5.89
CA THR A 50 -7.98 8.94 -7.27
C THR A 50 -8.82 7.82 -7.88
N ILE A 51 -9.16 6.79 -7.11
CA ILE A 51 -10.00 5.68 -7.61
C ILE A 51 -11.45 6.16 -7.79
N ILE A 52 -11.96 7.01 -6.91
CA ILE A 52 -13.29 7.62 -7.03
C ILE A 52 -13.40 8.50 -8.27
N GLU A 53 -12.41 9.34 -8.54
CA GLU A 53 -12.40 10.17 -9.76
C GLU A 53 -12.47 9.33 -11.03
N LYS A 54 -11.96 8.09 -10.98
CA LYS A 54 -11.97 7.14 -12.10
C LYS A 54 -13.04 6.06 -11.97
N LYS A 55 -13.99 6.21 -11.03
CA LYS A 55 -15.08 5.26 -10.79
C LYS A 55 -15.86 4.96 -12.08
N ASN A 56 -16.17 5.99 -12.87
CA ASN A 56 -16.89 5.83 -14.15
C ASN A 56 -16.17 4.92 -15.13
N THR A 57 -14.83 4.96 -15.17
CA THR A 57 -14.03 4.07 -16.01
C THR A 57 -14.08 2.65 -15.47
N ILE A 58 -13.94 2.49 -14.15
CA ILE A 58 -13.97 1.19 -13.48
C ILE A 58 -15.33 0.49 -13.70
N GLU A 59 -16.44 1.20 -13.51
CA GLU A 59 -17.79 0.65 -13.70
C GLU A 59 -18.04 0.11 -15.11
N LYS A 60 -17.48 0.76 -16.15
CA LYS A 60 -17.59 0.27 -17.54
C LYS A 60 -16.99 -1.13 -17.74
N HIS A 61 -15.90 -1.43 -17.04
CA HIS A 61 -15.22 -2.73 -17.17
C HIS A 61 -15.90 -3.83 -16.35
N PHE A 62 -16.60 -3.49 -15.26
CA PHE A 62 -17.26 -4.48 -14.41
C PHE A 62 -18.73 -4.76 -14.78
N GLN A 63 -19.37 -3.92 -15.61
CA GLN A 63 -20.77 -4.05 -16.05
C GLN A 63 -21.78 -4.22 -14.89
N LYS A 64 -21.37 -3.86 -13.69
CA LYS A 64 -22.08 -4.01 -12.42
C LYS A 64 -21.84 -2.75 -11.58
N PRO A 65 -22.75 -2.40 -10.67
CA PRO A 65 -22.53 -1.28 -9.76
C PRO A 65 -21.30 -1.54 -8.90
N VAL A 66 -20.36 -0.58 -8.90
CA VAL A 66 -19.12 -0.65 -8.14
C VAL A 66 -19.25 0.18 -6.87
N GLU A 67 -19.09 -0.47 -5.73
CA GLU A 67 -19.05 0.15 -4.41
C GLU A 67 -17.58 0.27 -3.98
N ILE A 68 -17.06 1.50 -3.93
CA ILE A 68 -15.70 1.77 -3.47
C ILE A 68 -15.78 2.11 -1.98
N VAL A 69 -15.12 1.30 -1.16
CA VAL A 69 -15.11 1.46 0.30
C VAL A 69 -13.71 1.85 0.75
N LYS A 70 -13.61 2.90 1.58
CA LYS A 70 -12.36 3.24 2.26
C LYS A 70 -12.03 2.16 3.28
N ILE A 71 -10.85 1.57 3.17
CA ILE A 71 -10.27 0.80 4.27
C ILE A 71 -9.18 1.63 4.92
N ASP A 72 -9.32 1.83 6.23
CA ASP A 72 -8.18 2.13 7.08
C ASP A 72 -7.29 0.90 7.05
N THR A 73 -6.33 0.87 6.13
CA THR A 73 -5.22 -0.06 6.26
C THR A 73 -4.49 0.34 7.54
N PRO A 74 -4.52 -0.46 8.63
CA PRO A 74 -3.54 -0.24 9.67
C PRO A 74 -2.19 -0.36 8.98
N GLN A 75 -1.39 0.70 9.04
CA GLN A 75 0.00 0.64 8.62
C GLN A 75 0.61 -0.55 9.38
N LYS A 76 0.74 -1.71 8.75
CA LYS A 76 1.63 -2.76 9.23
C LYS A 76 3.05 -2.29 8.96
N THR A 77 3.47 -1.25 9.67
CA THR A 77 4.85 -0.90 9.91
C THR A 77 5.43 -1.85 10.94
N THR A 78 5.40 -3.15 10.68
CA THR A 78 6.50 -4.00 11.14
C THR A 78 7.69 -3.74 10.23
N LYS A 79 8.22 -2.51 10.29
CA LYS A 79 9.65 -2.32 10.07
C LYS A 79 10.28 -3.21 11.14
N LYS A 80 10.87 -4.33 10.75
CA LYS A 80 11.86 -5.00 11.61
C LYS A 80 12.91 -3.92 11.88
N LYS A 81 12.81 -3.24 13.03
CA LYS A 81 13.94 -2.50 13.60
C LYS A 81 15.03 -3.57 13.69
N LYS A 82 16.13 -3.40 12.93
CA LYS A 82 17.36 -4.08 13.29
C LYS A 82 17.65 -3.59 14.70
N GLU A 83 17.47 -4.45 15.70
CA GLU A 83 18.00 -4.18 17.03
C GLU A 83 19.49 -3.91 16.83
N ARG A 84 19.91 -2.72 17.23
CA ARG A 84 21.33 -2.37 17.21
C ARG A 84 21.97 -3.23 18.29
N ASP A 85 23.11 -3.84 17.96
CA ASP A 85 23.79 -4.75 18.87
C ASP A 85 24.06 -4.04 20.21
N PRO A 86 23.63 -4.60 21.36
CA PRO A 86 23.81 -3.99 22.67
C PRO A 86 25.28 -3.72 23.02
N ALA A 87 26.24 -4.35 22.32
CA ALA A 87 27.66 -4.03 22.45
C ALA A 87 28.00 -2.61 21.94
N VAL A 88 27.35 -2.14 20.87
CA VAL A 88 27.58 -0.81 20.29
C VAL A 88 27.05 0.28 21.22
N ASP A 89 25.88 0.06 21.83
CA ASP A 89 25.29 1.01 22.77
C ASP A 89 26.12 1.13 24.06
N LYS A 90 26.71 0.03 24.55
CA LYS A 90 27.65 0.06 25.68
C LYS A 90 28.92 0.85 25.38
N VAL A 91 29.45 0.72 24.17
CA VAL A 91 30.64 1.49 23.75
C VAL A 91 30.30 2.98 23.69
N LEU A 92 29.18 3.36 23.08
CA LEU A 92 28.76 4.77 23.01
C LEU A 92 28.55 5.39 24.40
N GLN A 93 27.93 4.66 25.34
CA GLN A 93 27.80 5.12 26.73
C GLN A 93 29.15 5.34 27.43
N LEU A 94 30.17 4.54 27.13
CA LEU A 94 31.51 4.71 27.70
C LEU A 94 32.23 5.96 27.14
N PHE A 95 31.82 6.45 25.97
CA PHE A 95 32.40 7.63 25.31
C PHE A 95 31.59 8.93 25.53
N GLU A 96 30.30 8.86 25.84
CA GLU A 96 29.41 10.03 26.04
C GLU A 96 29.83 10.98 27.19
N GLY A 97 30.81 10.59 28.02
CA GLY A 97 31.33 11.43 29.11
C GLY A 97 32.81 11.80 29.02
N LYS A 98 33.54 11.37 27.98
CA LYS A 98 34.99 11.64 27.86
C LYS A 98 35.25 12.60 26.70
N ILE A 99 35.00 13.88 26.92
CA ILE A 99 35.63 14.93 26.12
C ILE A 99 37.13 14.85 26.42
N ILE A 100 37.88 14.21 25.52
CA ILE A 100 39.34 14.23 25.56
C ILE A 100 39.75 15.64 25.14
N ASN A 101 39.90 16.53 26.11
CA ASN A 101 40.58 17.80 25.89
C ASN A 101 42.06 17.49 25.64
N TYR A 102 42.43 17.39 24.36
CA TYR A 102 43.83 17.50 23.97
C TYR A 102 44.28 18.93 24.29
N LYS A 103 45.05 19.09 25.36
CA LYS A 103 45.95 20.25 25.49
C LYS A 103 47.15 19.94 24.61
N GLU A 104 47.24 20.63 23.49
CA GLU A 104 48.52 20.78 22.79
C GLU A 104 49.48 21.53 23.73
N GLU A 105 50.61 20.90 24.07
CA GLU A 105 51.82 21.56 24.58
C GLU A 105 52.79 21.79 23.43
#